data_AF-A0A7S2NB42-F1
#
_entry.id   AF-A0A7S2NB42-F1
#
_cell.length_a   1.000
_cell.length_b   1.000
_cell.length_c   1.000
_cell.angle_alpha   90.00
_cell.angle_beta   90.00
_cell.angle_gamma   90.00
#
_symmetry.space_group_name_H-M   'P 1'
#
loop_
_entity.id
_entity.type
_entity.pdbx_description
1 polymer ?
#
loop_
_entity_poly.entity_id
_entity_poly.type
_entity_poly.pdbx_seq_one_letter_code
_entity_poly.pdbx_strand_id
1 'polypeptide(L)'
;RTPAMVCLSLPEDKEEEFPAPEADNQTLGTFLKTWRRTLLRAVSFHGPSAADITLQAKDNDKVANLPAKKCETISIAGEANTILLFRPDIYEYSCVCKDETLMLITNYLSQAPEMTLEKIEGETKWLPRAGGGG
;
A
#
# COMPACT_ATOMS: atom_id res chain seq x y z
N ARG A 1 -13.37 0.79 -7.13
CA ARG A 1 -12.11 0.28 -7.72
C ARG A 1 -10.99 0.98 -6.99
N THR A 2 -10.18 0.27 -6.20
CA THR A 2 -8.95 0.84 -5.64
C THR A 2 -8.02 1.09 -6.82
N PRO A 3 -7.55 2.32 -7.07
CA PRO A 3 -6.57 2.55 -8.12
C PRO A 3 -5.33 1.76 -7.70
N ALA A 4 -5.06 0.65 -8.38
CA ALA A 4 -3.70 0.15 -8.41
C ALA A 4 -2.91 1.27 -9.08
N MET A 5 -1.97 1.89 -8.37
CA MET A 5 -1.01 2.80 -8.98
C MET A 5 -0.08 1.95 -9.85
N VAL A 6 -0.60 1.55 -11.00
CA VAL A 6 0.18 1.01 -12.10
C VAL A 6 0.79 2.24 -12.75
N CYS A 7 2.00 2.60 -12.34
CA CYS A 7 2.80 3.55 -13.11
C CYS A 7 3.28 2.81 -14.37
N LEU A 8 2.45 2.83 -15.41
CA LEU A 8 2.93 2.61 -16.77
C LEU A 8 3.52 3.94 -17.21
N SER A 9 4.84 4.01 -17.35
CA SER A 9 5.48 5.04 -18.17
C SER A 9 5.01 4.81 -19.61
N LEU A 10 4.09 5.65 -20.09
CA LEU A 10 3.67 5.64 -21.49
C LEU A 10 4.76 6.33 -22.33
N PRO A 11 4.97 5.89 -23.58
CA PRO A 11 5.66 6.70 -24.58
C PRO A 11 4.98 8.06 -24.75
N GLU A 12 5.75 9.15 -24.90
CA GLU A 12 5.25 10.54 -24.98
C GLU A 12 4.20 10.73 -26.09
N ASP A 13 4.28 9.96 -27.19
CA ASP A 13 3.36 10.00 -28.33
C ASP A 13 1.97 9.40 -28.02
N LYS A 14 1.77 8.80 -26.84
CA LYS A 14 0.51 8.17 -26.42
C LYS A 14 -0.09 8.75 -25.14
N GLU A 15 0.55 9.72 -24.50
CA GLU A 15 0.00 10.35 -23.28
C GLU A 15 -1.27 11.16 -23.57
N GLU A 16 -1.39 11.78 -24.75
CA GLU A 16 -2.55 12.61 -25.13
C GLU A 16 -3.85 11.78 -25.24
N GLU A 17 -3.76 10.48 -25.53
CA GLU A 17 -4.93 9.58 -25.64
C GLU A 17 -5.48 9.14 -24.28
N PHE A 18 -4.69 9.28 -23.22
CA PHE A 18 -5.04 8.84 -21.86
C PHE A 18 -4.87 10.01 -20.88
N PRO A 19 -5.78 11.00 -20.91
CA PRO A 19 -5.72 12.11 -19.97
C PRO A 19 -5.75 11.55 -18.54
N ALA A 20 -4.70 11.80 -17.79
CA ALA A 20 -4.62 11.51 -16.36
C ALA A 20 -5.24 12.71 -15.61
N PRO A 21 -6.52 12.65 -15.20
CA PRO A 21 -7.06 13.73 -14.39
C PRO A 21 -6.25 13.81 -13.11
N GLU A 22 -5.66 14.98 -12.85
CA GLU A 22 -4.94 15.20 -11.60
C GLU A 22 -5.88 14.92 -10.43
N ALA A 23 -5.41 14.15 -9.46
CA ALA A 23 -6.19 13.85 -8.27
C ALA A 23 -6.36 15.15 -7.47
N ASP A 24 -7.57 15.69 -7.44
CA ASP A 24 -7.87 16.85 -6.60
C ASP A 24 -7.77 16.48 -5.10
N ASN A 25 -7.58 17.51 -4.26
CA ASN A 25 -7.46 17.33 -2.81
C ASN A 25 -8.70 16.66 -2.19
N GLN A 26 -9.88 16.80 -2.83
CA GLN A 26 -11.12 16.20 -2.38
C GLN A 26 -11.15 14.68 -2.60
N THR A 27 -10.68 14.24 -3.77
CA THR A 27 -10.56 12.83 -4.16
C THR A 27 -9.52 12.14 -3.30
N LEU A 28 -8.36 12.78 -3.11
CA LEU A 28 -7.32 12.28 -2.20
C LEU A 28 -7.84 12.20 -0.75
N GLY A 29 -8.53 13.24 -0.27
CA GLY A 29 -9.10 13.27 1.08
C GLY A 29 -10.16 12.19 1.29
N THR A 30 -11.03 11.95 0.31
CA THR A 30 -12.03 10.88 0.35
C THR A 30 -11.36 9.51 0.36
N PHE A 31 -10.36 9.30 -0.50
CA PHE A 31 -9.61 8.07 -0.54
C PHE A 31 -8.94 7.75 0.80
N LEU A 32 -8.25 8.72 1.41
CA LEU A 32 -7.58 8.52 2.71
C LEU A 32 -8.55 8.34 3.88
N LYS A 33 -9.75 8.95 3.80
CA LYS A 33 -10.82 8.72 4.77
C LYS A 33 -11.41 7.32 4.64
N THR A 34 -11.53 6.79 3.42
CA THR A 34 -12.11 5.46 3.17
C THR A 34 -11.08 4.35 3.35
N TRP A 35 -9.82 4.59 3.01
CA TRP A 35 -8.75 3.58 2.95
C TRP A 35 -7.54 4.11 3.71
N ARG A 36 -7.20 3.47 4.83
CA ARG A 36 -6.15 4.01 5.72
C ARG A 36 -5.03 3.03 6.01
N ARG A 37 -5.27 1.72 5.90
CA ARG A 37 -4.32 0.69 6.34
C ARG A 37 -4.06 -0.32 5.24
N THR A 38 -2.81 -0.47 4.85
CA THR A 38 -2.38 -1.57 4.00
C THR A 38 -2.44 -2.88 4.78
N LEU A 39 -3.27 -3.81 4.31
CA LEU A 39 -3.38 -5.16 4.85
C LEU A 39 -2.33 -6.10 4.26
N LEU A 40 -2.19 -6.05 2.94
CA LEU A 40 -1.34 -6.96 2.19
C LEU A 40 -0.65 -6.19 1.08
N ARG A 41 0.62 -6.52 0.81
CA ARG A 41 1.35 -6.04 -0.35
C ARG A 41 1.62 -7.23 -1.28
N ALA A 42 1.31 -7.05 -2.55
CA ALA A 42 1.72 -7.93 -3.63
C ALA A 42 2.86 -7.30 -4.41
N VAL A 43 3.89 -8.09 -4.72
CA VAL A 43 4.95 -7.71 -5.65
C VAL A 43 5.03 -8.79 -6.72
N SER A 44 4.77 -8.42 -7.96
CA SER A 44 4.86 -9.30 -9.12
C SER A 44 6.13 -9.00 -9.90
N PHE A 45 6.93 -10.02 -10.18
CA PHE A 45 8.21 -9.93 -10.87
C PHE A 45 8.04 -10.41 -12.32
N HIS A 46 8.42 -9.57 -13.27
CA HIS A 46 8.25 -9.80 -14.71
C HIS A 46 9.54 -9.61 -15.52
N GLY A 47 10.61 -9.13 -14.89
CA GLY A 47 11.88 -8.84 -15.58
C GLY A 47 12.65 -10.10 -15.97
N PRO A 48 13.60 -9.97 -16.90
CA PRO A 48 14.44 -11.09 -17.36
C PRO A 48 15.39 -11.59 -16.27
N SER A 49 15.80 -10.71 -15.34
CA SER A 49 16.68 -11.06 -14.23
C SER A 49 15.92 -11.21 -12.91
N ALA A 50 16.47 -12.01 -12.00
CA ALA A 50 15.92 -12.22 -10.68
C ALA A 50 16.26 -11.06 -9.73
N ALA A 51 15.34 -10.79 -8.79
CA ALA A 51 15.56 -9.84 -7.71
C ALA A 51 15.86 -10.57 -6.37
N ASP A 52 16.83 -10.09 -5.61
CA ASP A 52 17.13 -10.60 -4.27
C ASP A 52 16.23 -9.90 -3.25
N ILE A 53 15.23 -10.61 -2.72
CA ILE A 53 14.23 -10.06 -1.79
C ILE A 53 14.57 -10.50 -0.38
N THR A 54 14.49 -9.57 0.57
CA THR A 54 14.55 -9.87 2.00
C THR A 54 13.31 -9.34 2.72
N LEU A 55 12.65 -10.21 3.46
CA LEU A 55 11.57 -9.88 4.38
C LEU A 55 12.09 -10.03 5.81
N GLN A 56 12.23 -8.92 6.52
CA GLN A 56 12.63 -8.92 7.92
C GLN A 56 11.41 -8.73 8.81
N ALA A 57 11.20 -9.62 9.78
CA ALA A 57 10.14 -9.49 10.77
C ALA A 57 10.40 -8.26 11.62
N LYS A 58 9.40 -7.40 11.73
CA LYS A 58 9.42 -6.25 12.64
C LYS A 58 9.26 -6.74 14.06
N ASP A 59 9.81 -5.98 15.00
CA ASP A 59 9.58 -6.21 16.42
C ASP A 59 8.20 -5.64 16.82
N ASN A 60 7.14 -6.45 16.66
CA ASN A 60 5.80 -6.08 17.06
C ASN A 60 4.96 -7.25 17.55
N ASP A 61 3.97 -6.94 18.40
CA ASP A 61 3.06 -7.92 19.01
C ASP A 61 2.27 -8.73 17.97
N LYS A 62 2.09 -8.20 16.75
CA LYS A 62 1.35 -8.90 15.69
C LYS A 62 2.13 -10.06 15.09
N VAL A 63 3.47 -10.03 15.16
CA VAL A 63 4.33 -11.14 14.74
C VAL A 63 4.14 -12.35 15.65
N ALA A 64 3.81 -12.13 16.94
CA ALA A 64 3.57 -13.20 17.90
C ALA A 64 2.34 -14.07 17.55
N ASN A 65 1.39 -13.56 16.78
CA ASN A 65 0.15 -14.23 16.42
C ASN A 65 0.19 -14.95 15.07
N LEU A 66 1.36 -15.07 14.42
CA LEU A 66 1.46 -15.78 13.15
C LEU A 66 1.45 -17.31 13.35
N PRO A 67 0.68 -18.05 12.52
CA PRO A 67 0.51 -19.51 12.67
C PRO A 67 1.73 -20.35 12.23
N ALA A 68 2.90 -19.75 11.99
CA ALA A 68 4.10 -20.45 11.52
C ALA A 68 5.36 -20.00 12.27
N LYS A 69 6.42 -20.83 12.22
CA LYS A 69 7.75 -20.54 12.77
C LYS A 69 8.14 -19.09 12.47
N LYS A 70 8.44 -18.33 13.52
CA LYS A 70 8.96 -16.96 13.43
C LYS A 70 10.31 -17.00 12.70
N CYS A 71 10.29 -16.87 11.39
CA CYS A 71 11.49 -16.58 10.64
C CYS A 71 11.72 -15.07 10.75
N GLU A 72 12.73 -14.68 11.53
CA GLU A 72 13.13 -13.28 11.71
C GLU A 72 13.52 -12.64 10.37
N THR A 73 14.12 -13.42 9.48
CA THR A 73 14.48 -12.98 8.14
C THR A 73 14.16 -14.08 7.14
N ILE A 74 13.52 -13.71 6.02
CA ILE A 74 13.21 -14.59 4.91
C ILE A 74 13.85 -14.00 3.66
N SER A 75 14.69 -14.78 2.98
CA SER A 75 15.30 -14.40 1.71
C SER A 75 14.64 -15.17 0.57
N ILE A 76 14.25 -14.46 -0.49
CA ILE A 76 13.49 -15.00 -1.63
C ILE A 76 14.13 -14.51 -2.93
N ALA A 77 14.34 -15.40 -3.88
CA ALA A 77 14.68 -15.02 -5.26
C ALA A 77 13.40 -14.71 -6.03
N GLY A 78 13.21 -13.45 -6.43
CA GLY A 78 12.09 -12.99 -7.25
C GLY A 78 12.37 -13.21 -8.73
N GLU A 79 12.28 -14.46 -9.18
CA GLU A 79 12.41 -14.81 -10.60
C GLU A 79 11.21 -14.30 -11.42
N ALA A 80 11.36 -14.26 -12.74
CA ALA A 80 10.27 -13.93 -13.66
C ALA A 80 9.02 -14.79 -13.38
N ASN A 81 7.86 -14.15 -13.35
CA ASN A 81 6.56 -14.72 -13.01
C ASN A 81 6.38 -15.11 -11.53
N THR A 82 7.22 -14.62 -10.62
CA THR A 82 7.02 -14.76 -9.18
C THR A 82 6.04 -13.71 -8.67
N ILE A 83 5.10 -14.10 -7.81
CA ILE A 83 4.23 -13.17 -7.07
C ILE A 83 4.49 -13.36 -5.58
N LEU A 84 5.02 -12.32 -4.94
CA LEU A 84 5.22 -12.27 -3.50
C LEU A 84 4.03 -11.59 -2.82
N LEU A 85 3.38 -12.29 -1.90
CA LEU A 85 2.33 -11.76 -1.03
C LEU A 85 2.84 -11.71 0.41
N PHE A 86 2.83 -10.53 1.02
CA PHE A 86 3.24 -10.39 2.42
C PHE A 86 2.48 -9.27 3.13
N ARG A 87 2.50 -9.35 4.46
CA ARG A 87 1.91 -8.35 5.35
C ARG A 87 2.93 -7.27 5.71
N PRO A 88 2.79 -6.03 5.20
CA PRO A 88 3.77 -4.96 5.46
C PRO A 88 3.71 -4.44 6.90
N ASP A 89 2.67 -4.79 7.66
CA ASP A 89 2.58 -4.48 9.08
C ASP A 89 3.37 -5.47 9.95
N ILE A 90 3.82 -6.60 9.40
CA ILE A 90 4.65 -7.61 10.09
C ILE A 90 6.06 -7.63 9.52
N TYR A 91 6.20 -7.56 8.19
CA TYR A 91 7.51 -7.63 7.54
C TYR A 91 7.92 -6.29 6.96
N GLU A 92 9.19 -5.95 7.13
CA GLU A 92 9.89 -4.94 6.35
C GLU A 92 10.43 -5.59 5.08
N TYR A 93 10.14 -4.98 3.95
CA TYR A 93 10.50 -5.49 2.63
C TYR A 93 11.67 -4.69 2.08
N SER A 94 12.74 -5.38 1.71
CA SER A 94 13.84 -4.86 0.92
C SER A 94 14.05 -5.72 -0.32
N CYS A 95 14.51 -5.08 -1.39
CA CYS A 95 14.72 -5.72 -2.68
C CYS A 95 15.99 -5.14 -3.30
N VAL A 96 16.88 -6.02 -3.73
CA VAL A 96 18.11 -5.66 -4.43
C VAL A 96 18.05 -6.26 -5.83
N CYS A 97 18.07 -5.41 -6.83
CA CYS A 97 18.10 -5.81 -8.23
C CYS A 97 19.50 -5.51 -8.78
N LYS A 98 20.25 -6.56 -9.14
CA LYS A 98 21.61 -6.41 -9.70
C LYS A 98 21.59 -6.04 -11.18
N ASP A 99 20.58 -6.52 -11.88
CA ASP A 99 20.38 -6.36 -13.32
C ASP A 99 18.98 -5.75 -13.60
N GLU A 100 18.62 -5.64 -14.88
CA GLU A 100 17.31 -5.14 -15.32
C GLU A 100 16.17 -6.03 -14.82
N THR A 101 15.29 -5.46 -14.00
CA THR A 101 14.09 -6.12 -13.48
C THR A 101 12.86 -5.27 -13.71
N LEU A 102 11.73 -5.92 -13.99
CA LEU A 102 10.41 -5.30 -14.07
C LEU A 102 9.59 -5.81 -12.89
N MET A 103 9.07 -4.90 -12.07
CA MET A 103 8.27 -5.24 -10.89
C MET A 103 6.98 -4.42 -10.85
N LEU A 104 5.88 -5.06 -10.47
CA LEU A 104 4.61 -4.42 -10.19
C LEU A 104 4.26 -4.57 -8.71
N ILE A 105 4.12 -3.46 -8.00
CA ILE A 105 3.78 -3.44 -6.57
C ILE A 105 2.32 -2.98 -6.40
N THR A 106 1.51 -3.78 -5.72
CA THR A 106 0.11 -3.45 -5.40
C THR A 106 -0.13 -3.58 -3.91
N ASN A 107 -0.89 -2.64 -3.33
CA ASN A 107 -1.26 -2.66 -1.91
C ASN A 107 -2.77 -2.90 -1.78
N TYR A 108 -3.15 -3.94 -1.06
CA TYR A 108 -4.52 -4.21 -0.67
C TYR A 108 -4.81 -3.49 0.64
N LEU A 109 -5.79 -2.60 0.62
CA LEU A 109 -6.13 -1.73 1.75
C LEU A 109 -7.36 -2.26 2.48
N SER A 110 -7.41 -2.09 3.80
CA SER A 110 -8.65 -2.21 4.55
C SER A 110 -9.42 -0.90 4.50
N GLN A 111 -10.74 -1.02 4.61
CA GLN A 111 -11.58 0.12 4.93
C GLN A 111 -11.08 0.74 6.25
N ALA A 112 -11.12 2.07 6.32
CA ALA A 112 -10.89 2.78 7.56
C ALA A 112 -12.01 2.44 8.54
N PRO A 113 -11.71 2.26 9.84
CA PRO A 113 -12.75 2.04 10.84
C PRO A 113 -13.70 3.26 10.86
N GLU A 114 -14.99 2.99 10.87
CA GLU A 114 -16.00 4.02 11.08
C GLU A 114 -15.86 4.51 12.52
N MET A 115 -15.40 5.75 12.70
CA MET A 115 -15.27 6.36 14.01
C MET A 115 -16.57 7.12 14.31
N THR A 116 -17.44 6.51 15.10
CA THR A 116 -18.60 7.19 15.68
C THR A 116 -18.18 7.94 16.93
N LEU A 117 -18.34 9.26 16.89
CA LEU A 117 -18.10 10.11 18.05
C LEU A 117 -19.38 10.14 18.90
N GLU A 118 -19.48 9.27 19.90
CA GLU A 118 -20.75 9.05 20.63
C GLU A 118 -21.07 10.15 21.67
N LYS A 119 -20.06 10.67 22.36
CA LYS A 119 -20.25 11.70 23.38
C LYS A 119 -19.03 12.59 23.47
N ILE A 120 -19.25 13.91 23.39
CA ILE A 120 -18.27 14.91 23.76
C ILE A 120 -18.82 15.65 24.97
N GLU A 121 -18.07 15.65 26.08
CA GLU A 121 -18.36 16.48 27.24
C GLU A 121 -17.29 17.56 27.37
N GLY A 122 -17.70 18.81 27.63
CA GLY A 122 -16.79 19.96 27.78
C GLY A 122 -17.04 21.09 26.78
N GLU A 123 -16.13 22.06 26.74
CA GLU A 123 -16.25 23.23 25.87
C GLU A 123 -15.84 22.88 24.44
N THR A 124 -16.83 22.73 23.55
CA THR A 124 -16.65 22.29 22.16
C THR A 124 -16.51 23.42 21.15
N LYS A 125 -16.34 24.68 21.60
CA LYS A 125 -16.27 25.86 20.73
C LYS A 125 -15.16 25.81 19.67
N TRP A 126 -14.12 25.03 19.92
CA TRP A 126 -12.98 24.83 19.03
C TRP A 126 -13.20 23.73 17.98
N LEU A 127 -14.24 22.90 18.11
CA LEU A 127 -14.55 21.86 17.13
C LEU A 127 -15.29 22.48 15.93
N PRO A 128 -14.73 22.38 14.71
CA PRO A 128 -15.44 22.83 13.52
C PRO A 128 -16.70 21.99 13.36
N ARG A 129 -17.87 22.63 13.33
CA ARG A 129 -19.14 21.96 13.03
C ARG A 129 -19.03 21.31 11.65
N ALA A 130 -18.94 19.99 11.61
CA ALA A 130 -19.03 19.25 10.36
C ALA A 130 -20.45 19.43 9.80
N GLY A 131 -20.60 20.16 8.70
CA GLY A 131 -21.89 20.36 8.02
C GLY A 131 -22.11 21.70 7.30
N GLY A 132 -21.19 22.67 7.40
CA GLY A 132 -21.28 23.94 6.67
C GLY A 132 -20.48 23.95 5.38
N GLY A 133 -20.84 23.10 4.40
CA GLY A 133 -20.32 23.18 3.04
C GLY A 133 -21.40 23.73 2.12
N GLY A 134 -21.29 25.00 1.75
CA GLY A 134 -21.94 25.60 0.58
C GLY A 134 -20.97 25.62 -0.60
#